data_AF-A0A3Q3X4P4-F1
#
_entry.id   AF-A0A3Q3X4P4-F1
#
_cell.length_a   1.000
_cell.length_b   1.000
_cell.length_c   1.000
_cell.angle_alpha   90.00
_cell.angle_beta   90.00
_cell.angle_gamma   90.00
#
_symmetry.space_group_name_H-M   'P 1'
#
loop_
_entity.id
_entity.type
_entity.pdbx_description
1 polymer ?
#
loop_
_entity_poly.entity_id
_entity_poly.type
_entity_poly.pdbx_seq_one_letter_code
_entity_poly.pdbx_strand_id
1 'polypeptide(L)'
;QAARCTLRGRSLSVPASPLARVLGAGLDDEEEFVDLLDERRRGSDLSFAFKTFSPWPYKGALSCSTADLNKAVLESHFLRHVAKEVQSPKPLEMFEVDALGILEEMSQNLQLGFIRLMAYMLTKVFKRLFSGIFVNMEGLNMLQQATQESPVILMPNHRSYVDFLAISYILFSYDIPIPVIAAGIPLAGMKIVGEILRRSGAFFIRRAIGSDKLYWAVLSEYIKTIVRKGFAPVEFYVEGLRSRTLKSLVPKLGTKHVGILMLCSIRVNDALRDG
;
A
#
# COMPACT_ATOMS: atom_id res chain seq x y z
N GLN A 1 -11.27 7.64 -10.83
CA GLN A 1 -10.04 6.86 -11.16
C GLN A 1 -8.84 7.60 -10.56
N ALA A 2 -8.18 7.12 -9.50
CA ALA A 2 -7.50 8.04 -8.56
C ALA A 2 -6.16 8.70 -8.99
N ALA A 3 -5.34 8.12 -9.90
CA ALA A 3 -4.12 8.79 -10.39
C ALA A 3 -3.61 8.27 -11.75
N ARG A 4 -2.93 9.11 -12.54
CA ARG A 4 -2.30 8.83 -13.84
C ARG A 4 -0.90 9.46 -13.91
N CYS A 5 0.14 8.69 -14.21
CA CYS A 5 1.50 9.22 -14.41
C CYS A 5 1.83 9.30 -15.90
N THR A 6 2.55 10.34 -16.32
CA THR A 6 3.05 10.47 -17.71
C THR A 6 4.58 10.46 -17.69
N LEU A 7 5.23 9.70 -18.59
CA LEU A 7 6.69 9.59 -18.69
C LEU A 7 7.29 10.71 -19.57
N ARG A 8 8.52 11.14 -19.27
CA ARG A 8 9.20 12.21 -20.01
C ARG A 8 9.82 11.67 -21.32
N GLY A 9 9.50 12.28 -22.47
CA GLY A 9 10.20 12.01 -23.75
C GLY A 9 9.38 11.50 -24.95
N ARG A 10 8.04 11.49 -24.90
CA ARG A 10 7.19 11.24 -26.08
C ARG A 10 6.04 12.23 -26.15
N SER A 11 6.01 13.06 -27.21
CA SER A 11 4.81 13.77 -27.65
C SER A 11 4.10 12.90 -28.67
N LEU A 12 2.90 12.42 -28.35
CA LEU A 12 2.03 11.76 -29.32
C LEU A 12 0.68 12.48 -29.25
N SER A 13 0.43 13.33 -30.25
CA SER A 13 -0.92 13.77 -30.57
C SER A 13 -1.68 12.58 -31.13
N VAL A 14 -2.79 12.22 -30.48
CA VAL A 14 -3.75 11.27 -31.05
C VAL A 14 -4.85 12.09 -31.71
N PRO A 15 -5.12 11.94 -33.02
CA PRO A 15 -6.26 12.59 -33.65
C PRO A 15 -7.55 11.99 -33.10
N ALA A 16 -8.55 12.84 -32.87
CA ALA A 16 -9.86 12.41 -32.41
C ALA A 16 -10.46 11.36 -33.37
N SER A 17 -10.97 10.25 -32.83
CA SER A 17 -11.61 9.22 -33.66
C SER A 17 -12.91 9.75 -34.28
N PRO A 18 -13.26 9.38 -35.52
CA PRO A 18 -14.48 9.87 -36.20
C PRO A 18 -15.80 9.43 -35.55
N LEU A 19 -15.76 8.53 -34.57
CA LEU A 19 -16.94 7.91 -33.95
C LEU A 19 -17.57 8.74 -32.82
N ALA A 20 -16.96 9.84 -32.40
CA ALA A 20 -17.50 10.73 -31.37
C ALA A 20 -18.64 11.65 -31.87
N ARG A 21 -19.07 11.54 -33.13
CA ARG A 21 -19.96 12.53 -33.78
C ARG A 21 -21.44 12.14 -33.85
N VAL A 22 -21.88 10.99 -33.33
CA VAL A 22 -23.24 10.47 -33.59
C VAL A 22 -24.12 10.24 -32.36
N LEU A 23 -23.60 10.31 -31.13
CA LEU A 23 -24.43 10.20 -29.93
C LEU A 23 -24.19 11.40 -29.02
N GLY A 24 -24.92 12.48 -29.30
CA GLY A 24 -25.07 13.59 -28.37
C GLY A 24 -25.84 13.15 -27.14
N ALA A 25 -25.10 12.78 -26.09
CA ALA A 25 -25.59 12.67 -24.73
C ALA A 25 -24.47 13.17 -23.83
N GLY A 26 -24.70 14.34 -23.21
CA GLY A 26 -23.73 14.99 -22.33
C GLY A 26 -23.38 14.10 -21.14
N LEU A 27 -22.09 13.92 -20.92
CA LEU A 27 -21.46 13.47 -19.68
C LEU A 27 -20.13 14.22 -19.56
N ASP A 28 -20.22 15.54 -19.44
CA ASP A 28 -19.11 16.38 -18.98
C ASP A 28 -19.17 16.46 -17.44
N ASP A 29 -19.02 15.31 -16.77
CA ASP A 29 -18.46 15.31 -15.41
C ASP A 29 -16.94 15.28 -15.62
N GLU A 30 -16.31 16.45 -15.79
CA GLU A 30 -14.86 16.53 -15.87
C GLU A 30 -14.27 16.12 -14.52
N GLU A 31 -13.86 14.85 -14.38
CA GLU A 31 -13.05 14.38 -13.25
C GLU A 31 -11.85 15.33 -13.10
N GLU A 32 -11.79 16.12 -12.02
CA GLU A 32 -10.70 17.09 -11.80
C GLU A 32 -9.39 16.35 -11.50
N PHE A 33 -8.50 16.29 -12.50
CA PHE A 33 -7.17 15.75 -12.36
C PHE A 33 -6.14 16.87 -12.14
N VAL A 34 -5.40 16.80 -11.04
CA VAL A 34 -4.37 17.77 -10.68
C VAL A 34 -2.98 17.17 -10.88
N ASP A 35 -2.09 17.84 -11.62
CA ASP A 35 -0.68 17.42 -11.71
C ASP A 35 0.08 17.76 -10.43
N LEU A 36 0.23 16.76 -9.57
CA LEU A 36 0.96 16.85 -8.31
C LEU A 36 2.43 17.25 -8.51
N LEU A 37 3.06 16.90 -9.64
CA LEU A 37 4.46 17.24 -9.87
C LEU A 37 4.67 18.70 -10.29
N ASP A 38 3.67 19.38 -10.83
CA ASP A 38 3.81 20.80 -11.21
C ASP A 38 4.09 21.66 -9.97
N GLU A 39 3.29 21.50 -8.92
CA GLU A 39 3.51 22.18 -7.62
C GLU A 39 4.89 21.80 -7.04
N ARG A 40 5.26 20.52 -7.11
CA ARG A 40 6.55 20.05 -6.57
C ARG A 40 7.72 20.65 -7.34
N ARG A 41 7.63 20.87 -8.65
CA ARG A 41 8.71 21.48 -9.45
C ARG A 41 8.93 22.95 -9.13
N ARG A 42 7.88 23.67 -8.72
CA ARG A 42 7.96 25.09 -8.34
C ARG A 42 8.44 25.29 -6.90
N GLY A 43 8.27 24.30 -6.03
CA GLY A 43 8.64 24.35 -4.63
C GLY A 43 10.01 23.72 -4.27
N SER A 44 10.40 23.87 -3.00
CA SER A 44 11.57 23.23 -2.43
C SER A 44 11.26 21.81 -1.95
N ASP A 45 12.08 20.84 -2.39
CA ASP A 45 11.94 19.43 -1.99
C ASP A 45 12.12 19.22 -0.49
N LEU A 46 13.00 20.01 0.14
CA LEU A 46 13.21 19.97 1.58
C LEU A 46 12.00 20.54 2.32
N SER A 47 11.44 21.65 1.85
CA SER A 47 10.23 22.23 2.44
C SER A 47 9.06 21.26 2.38
N PHE A 48 8.89 20.57 1.24
CA PHE A 48 7.89 19.52 1.10
C PHE A 48 8.14 18.33 2.04
N ALA A 49 9.37 17.80 2.09
CA ALA A 49 9.70 16.66 2.93
C ALA A 49 9.54 16.96 4.43
N PHE A 50 9.82 18.18 4.86
CA PHE A 50 9.70 18.63 6.24
C PHE A 50 8.38 19.35 6.54
N LYS A 51 7.38 19.26 5.65
CA LYS A 51 6.06 19.82 5.91
C LYS A 51 5.46 19.26 7.20
N THR A 52 4.53 20.01 7.78
CA THR A 52 3.66 19.47 8.84
C THR A 52 2.88 18.30 8.25
N PHE A 53 2.98 17.16 8.93
CA PHE A 53 2.27 15.94 8.59
C PHE A 53 1.48 15.53 9.83
N SER A 54 0.16 15.66 9.78
CA SER A 54 -0.73 15.45 10.91
C SER A 54 -2.03 14.84 10.41
N PRO A 55 -1.96 13.64 9.81
CA PRO A 55 -3.12 13.01 9.22
C PRO A 55 -4.16 12.70 10.29
N TRP A 56 -5.42 12.92 9.95
CA TRP A 56 -6.53 12.62 10.84
C TRP A 56 -6.62 11.11 11.06
N PRO A 57 -6.55 10.62 12.31
CA PRO A 57 -6.72 9.21 12.57
C PRO A 57 -8.18 8.80 12.32
N TYR A 58 -8.39 7.51 12.10
CA TYR A 58 -9.72 6.90 12.08
C TYR A 58 -10.49 7.25 13.37
N LYS A 59 -11.78 7.61 13.25
CA LYS A 59 -12.68 7.92 14.37
C LYS A 59 -12.84 6.67 15.24
N GLY A 60 -12.09 6.61 16.34
CA GLY A 60 -12.03 5.46 17.25
C GLY A 60 -10.71 4.70 17.24
N ALA A 61 -9.72 5.17 16.47
CA ALA A 61 -8.36 4.65 16.55
C ALA A 61 -7.77 4.95 17.94
N LEU A 62 -7.19 3.92 18.55
CA LEU A 62 -6.36 4.08 19.73
C LEU A 62 -4.97 4.47 19.26
N SER A 63 -4.35 5.48 19.90
CA SER A 63 -2.93 5.75 19.71
C SER A 63 -2.15 4.49 20.08
N CYS A 64 -1.53 3.86 19.09
CA CYS A 64 -0.88 2.57 19.23
C CYS A 64 0.49 2.68 18.57
N SER A 65 1.55 2.33 19.28
CA SER A 65 2.87 2.18 18.66
C SER A 65 2.98 0.84 17.94
N THR A 66 4.00 0.66 17.11
CA THR A 66 4.34 -0.65 16.54
C THR A 66 4.59 -1.70 17.61
N ALA A 67 5.22 -1.32 18.74
CA ALA A 67 5.47 -2.24 19.85
C ALA A 67 4.16 -2.69 20.51
N ASP A 68 3.22 -1.77 20.71
CA ASP A 68 1.89 -2.09 21.26
C ASP A 68 1.08 -2.98 20.32
N LEU A 69 1.26 -2.80 19.00
CA LEU A 69 0.63 -3.63 17.99
C LEU A 69 1.20 -5.04 18.03
N ASN A 70 2.53 -5.17 18.07
CA ASN A 70 3.21 -6.46 18.16
C ASN A 70 2.84 -7.20 19.45
N LYS A 71 2.80 -6.50 20.58
CA LYS A 71 2.35 -7.05 21.87
C LYS A 71 0.92 -7.58 21.81
N ALA A 72 0.00 -6.80 21.24
CA ALA A 72 -1.41 -7.21 21.11
C ALA A 72 -1.60 -8.46 20.26
N VAL A 73 -0.75 -8.68 19.26
CA VAL A 73 -0.75 -9.89 18.43
C VAL A 73 -0.34 -11.11 19.26
N LEU A 74 0.77 -11.01 19.99
CA LEU A 74 1.30 -12.10 20.83
C LEU A 74 0.31 -12.48 21.95
N GLU A 75 -0.39 -11.50 22.52
CA GLU A 75 -1.38 -11.71 23.59
C GLU A 75 -2.74 -12.22 23.07
N SER A 76 -2.91 -12.37 21.75
CA SER A 76 -4.20 -12.74 21.17
C SER A 76 -4.67 -14.15 21.57
N HIS A 77 -5.98 -14.27 21.84
CA HIS A 77 -6.61 -15.57 22.10
C HIS A 77 -6.48 -16.54 20.91
N PHE A 78 -6.48 -16.02 19.68
CA PHE A 78 -6.34 -16.82 18.47
C PHE A 78 -4.97 -17.52 18.41
N LEU A 79 -3.86 -16.80 18.63
CA LEU A 79 -2.54 -17.42 18.63
C LEU A 79 -2.37 -18.43 19.76
N ARG A 80 -2.90 -18.12 20.95
CA ARG A 80 -2.91 -19.07 22.08
C ARG A 80 -3.69 -20.34 21.77
N HIS A 81 -4.76 -20.24 20.99
CA HIS A 81 -5.52 -21.41 20.55
C HIS A 81 -4.74 -22.22 19.51
N VAL A 82 -4.18 -21.58 18.49
CA VAL A 82 -3.33 -22.23 17.49
C VAL A 82 -2.12 -22.91 18.15
N ALA A 83 -1.52 -22.31 19.18
CA ALA A 83 -0.44 -22.91 19.96
C ALA A 83 -0.82 -24.27 20.56
N LYS A 84 -2.06 -24.39 21.03
CA LYS A 84 -2.60 -25.63 21.61
C LYS A 84 -2.93 -26.67 20.53
N GLU A 85 -3.39 -26.25 19.36
CA GLU A 85 -3.73 -27.17 18.26
C GLU A 85 -2.50 -27.72 17.52
N VAL A 86 -1.44 -26.91 17.39
CA VAL A 86 -0.19 -27.28 16.69
C VAL A 86 0.71 -28.15 17.58
N GLN A 87 0.26 -28.54 18.77
CA GLN A 87 1.05 -29.19 19.81
C GLN A 87 1.60 -30.57 19.39
N SER A 88 2.77 -30.53 18.76
CA SER A 88 3.90 -31.46 18.97
C SER A 88 4.51 -31.15 20.36
N PRO A 89 5.39 -31.97 20.97
CA PRO A 89 5.68 -31.96 22.43
C PRO A 89 6.51 -30.76 22.95
N LYS A 90 6.43 -29.60 22.29
CA LYS A 90 7.14 -28.38 22.66
C LYS A 90 6.38 -27.61 23.77
N PRO A 91 7.10 -27.05 24.76
CA PRO A 91 6.54 -26.14 25.77
C PRO A 91 5.95 -24.87 25.14
N LEU A 92 4.96 -24.27 25.81
CA LEU A 92 4.28 -23.03 25.38
C LEU A 92 5.26 -21.85 25.26
N GLU A 93 6.28 -21.78 26.11
CA GLU A 93 7.30 -20.72 26.08
C GLU A 93 8.08 -20.72 24.75
N MET A 94 8.42 -21.90 24.21
CA MET A 94 9.12 -22.00 22.93
C MET A 94 8.24 -21.49 21.77
N PHE A 95 6.92 -21.66 21.87
CA PHE A 95 5.99 -21.12 20.88
C PHE A 95 5.95 -19.59 20.88
N GLU A 96 5.95 -18.96 22.06
CA GLU A 96 5.97 -17.50 22.16
C GLU A 96 7.26 -16.91 21.59
N VAL A 97 8.40 -17.57 21.83
CA VAL A 97 9.69 -17.20 21.23
C VAL A 97 9.66 -17.33 19.70
N ASP A 98 9.14 -18.45 19.17
CA ASP A 98 9.01 -18.67 17.73
C ASP A 98 8.07 -17.62 17.09
N ALA A 99 6.94 -17.30 17.73
CA ALA A 99 6.00 -16.29 17.28
C ALA A 99 6.59 -14.88 17.31
N LEU A 100 7.35 -14.53 18.34
CA LEU A 100 8.07 -13.27 18.45
C LEU A 100 9.11 -13.15 17.32
N GLY A 101 9.90 -14.18 17.06
CA GLY A 101 10.88 -14.17 15.98
C GLY A 101 10.25 -13.97 14.61
N ILE A 102 9.11 -14.62 14.34
CA ILE A 102 8.31 -14.39 13.12
C ILE A 102 7.84 -12.94 13.04
N LEU A 103 7.34 -12.40 14.15
CA LEU A 103 6.81 -11.05 14.22
C LEU A 103 7.89 -9.99 14.01
N GLU A 104 9.08 -10.17 14.58
CA GLU A 104 10.25 -9.32 14.35
C GLU A 104 10.72 -9.37 12.89
N GLU A 105 10.73 -10.56 12.28
CA GLU A 105 11.05 -10.72 10.86
C GLU A 105 10.07 -9.93 9.98
N MET A 106 8.76 -10.06 10.24
CA MET A 106 7.74 -9.54 9.33
C MET A 106 7.31 -8.10 9.61
N SER A 107 7.22 -7.67 10.86
CA SER A 107 6.51 -6.43 11.24
C SER A 107 7.14 -5.16 10.69
N GLN A 108 6.30 -4.17 10.34
CA GLN A 108 6.79 -2.84 9.97
C GLN A 108 7.35 -2.09 11.19
N ASN A 109 8.10 -1.01 10.97
CA ASN A 109 8.54 -0.08 12.02
C ASN A 109 8.37 1.38 11.57
N LEU A 110 7.14 1.78 11.28
CA LEU A 110 6.77 3.06 10.68
C LEU A 110 7.33 4.25 11.50
N GLN A 111 8.21 5.02 10.89
CA GLN A 111 8.89 6.16 11.51
C GLN A 111 8.78 7.39 10.61
N LEU A 112 8.26 8.49 11.16
CA LEU A 112 8.06 9.72 10.41
C LEU A 112 9.36 10.24 9.77
N GLY A 113 10.51 10.12 10.43
CA GLY A 113 11.80 10.51 9.85
C GLY A 113 12.13 9.79 8.54
N PHE A 114 11.83 8.49 8.45
CA PHE A 114 12.06 7.70 7.24
C PHE A 114 11.01 7.98 6.17
N ILE A 115 9.75 8.24 6.57
CA ILE A 115 8.70 8.72 5.65
C ILE A 115 9.15 10.02 4.98
N ARG A 116 9.68 10.99 5.74
CA ARG A 116 10.18 12.27 5.21
C ARG A 116 11.38 12.09 4.29
N LEU A 117 12.33 11.23 4.70
CA LEU A 117 13.47 10.86 3.84
C LEU A 117 12.97 10.28 2.51
N MET A 118 11.96 9.41 2.56
CA MET A 118 11.42 8.79 1.36
C MET A 118 10.61 9.76 0.51
N ALA A 119 9.84 10.67 1.11
CA ALA A 119 9.18 11.76 0.40
C ALA A 119 10.19 12.64 -0.36
N TYR A 120 11.32 12.99 0.26
CA TYR A 120 12.40 13.74 -0.40
C TYR A 120 13.00 12.96 -1.57
N MET A 121 13.40 11.70 -1.35
CA MET A 121 14.01 10.84 -2.38
C MET A 121 13.06 10.59 -3.55
N LEU A 122 11.81 10.24 -3.27
CA LEU A 122 10.78 9.99 -4.30
C LEU A 122 10.46 11.24 -5.09
N THR A 123 10.43 12.42 -4.47
CA THR A 123 10.23 13.68 -5.21
C THR A 123 11.32 13.87 -6.27
N LYS A 124 12.59 13.62 -5.92
CA LYS A 124 13.71 13.73 -6.87
C LYS A 124 13.59 12.71 -8.01
N VAL A 125 13.24 11.46 -7.67
CA VAL A 125 13.06 10.37 -8.63
C VAL A 125 11.89 10.66 -9.58
N PHE A 126 10.73 11.03 -9.04
CA PHE A 126 9.52 11.27 -9.83
C PHE A 126 9.63 12.49 -10.74
N LYS A 127 10.28 13.57 -10.30
CA LYS A 127 10.59 14.72 -11.18
C LYS A 127 11.45 14.35 -12.38
N ARG A 128 12.30 13.33 -12.25
CA ARG A 128 13.17 12.85 -13.34
C ARG A 128 12.46 11.85 -14.25
N LEU A 129 11.73 10.90 -13.68
CA LEU A 129 11.07 9.83 -14.42
C LEU A 129 9.79 10.29 -15.14
N PHE A 130 8.99 11.13 -14.49
CA PHE A 130 7.66 11.50 -14.96
C PHE A 130 7.59 12.96 -15.41
N SER A 131 6.86 13.21 -16.49
CA SER A 131 6.42 14.54 -16.93
C SER A 131 5.25 15.05 -16.11
N GLY A 132 4.44 14.19 -15.48
CA GLY A 132 3.38 14.59 -14.55
C GLY A 132 2.83 13.40 -13.76
N ILE A 133 2.28 13.68 -12.58
CA ILE A 133 1.49 12.73 -11.78
C ILE A 133 0.14 13.38 -11.53
N PHE A 134 -0.84 13.01 -12.35
CA PHE A 134 -2.20 13.49 -12.27
C PHE A 134 -2.96 12.72 -11.21
N VAL A 135 -3.56 13.40 -10.24
CA VAL A 135 -4.35 12.78 -9.17
C VAL A 135 -5.80 13.24 -9.35
N ASN A 136 -6.74 12.30 -9.36
CA ASN A 136 -8.17 12.61 -9.33
C ASN A 136 -8.54 13.00 -7.90
N MET A 137 -8.92 14.27 -7.75
CA MET A 137 -9.17 14.87 -6.45
C MET A 137 -10.43 14.35 -5.77
N GLU A 138 -11.47 14.04 -6.55
CA GLU A 138 -12.71 13.46 -6.03
C GLU A 138 -12.45 12.10 -5.36
N GLY A 139 -11.77 11.19 -6.06
CA GLY A 139 -11.43 9.87 -5.53
C GLY A 139 -10.49 9.95 -4.32
N LEU A 140 -9.61 10.94 -4.29
CA LEU A 140 -8.75 11.19 -3.15
C LEU A 140 -9.52 11.72 -1.93
N ASN A 141 -10.46 12.63 -2.13
CA ASN A 141 -11.33 13.15 -1.08
C ASN A 141 -12.22 12.05 -0.50
N MET A 142 -12.79 11.19 -1.36
CA MET A 142 -13.52 9.99 -0.92
C MET A 142 -12.64 9.06 -0.09
N LEU A 143 -11.39 8.84 -0.51
CA LEU A 143 -10.44 8.03 0.25
C LEU A 143 -10.13 8.66 1.61
N GLN A 144 -9.90 9.97 1.66
CA GLN A 144 -9.65 10.69 2.91
C GLN A 144 -10.82 10.52 3.89
N GLN A 145 -12.05 10.72 3.42
CA GLN A 145 -13.25 10.49 4.23
C GLN A 145 -13.34 9.04 4.72
N ALA A 146 -13.13 8.07 3.83
CA ALA A 146 -13.15 6.65 4.18
C ALA A 146 -12.11 6.29 5.26
N THR A 147 -10.90 6.86 5.18
CA THR A 147 -9.85 6.63 6.19
C THR A 147 -10.17 7.22 7.56
N GLN A 148 -11.02 8.24 7.63
CA GLN A 148 -11.49 8.81 8.88
C GLN A 148 -12.68 8.04 9.47
N GLU A 149 -13.50 7.41 8.63
CA GLU A 149 -14.73 6.72 9.06
C GLU A 149 -14.59 5.21 9.25
N SER A 150 -13.59 4.59 8.65
CA SER A 150 -13.38 3.14 8.72
C SER A 150 -11.93 2.73 8.47
N PRO A 151 -11.48 1.55 8.95
CA PRO A 151 -10.22 0.97 8.52
C PRO A 151 -10.23 0.69 7.01
N VAL A 152 -9.24 1.22 6.28
CA VAL A 152 -9.14 1.09 4.82
C VAL A 152 -8.10 0.06 4.41
N ILE A 153 -8.45 -0.75 3.41
CA ILE A 153 -7.51 -1.64 2.72
C ILE A 153 -7.40 -1.20 1.26
N LEU A 154 -6.20 -0.84 0.84
CA LEU A 154 -5.85 -0.46 -0.52
C LEU A 154 -5.43 -1.70 -1.31
N MET A 155 -6.08 -1.92 -2.46
CA MET A 155 -5.78 -3.02 -3.38
C MET A 155 -5.51 -2.52 -4.80
N PRO A 156 -4.38 -1.82 -5.01
CA PRO A 156 -3.94 -1.39 -6.33
C PRO A 156 -3.57 -2.58 -7.24
N ASN A 157 -3.62 -2.36 -8.56
CA ASN A 157 -3.13 -3.33 -9.54
C ASN A 157 -1.60 -3.20 -9.66
N HIS A 158 -0.85 -4.30 -9.65
CA HIS A 158 0.62 -4.29 -9.52
C HIS A 158 1.32 -4.27 -10.89
N ARG A 159 1.69 -3.11 -11.42
CA ARG A 159 2.47 -3.06 -12.67
C ARG A 159 3.96 -2.86 -12.43
N SER A 160 4.34 -2.19 -11.33
CA SER A 160 5.72 -1.89 -10.99
C SER A 160 5.95 -1.76 -9.48
N TYR A 161 7.19 -1.99 -9.00
CA TYR A 161 7.61 -1.65 -7.63
C TYR A 161 7.49 -0.16 -7.31
N VAL A 162 7.40 0.70 -8.33
CA VAL A 162 7.18 2.13 -8.16
C VAL A 162 5.76 2.44 -7.71
N ASP A 163 4.79 1.56 -7.97
CA ASP A 163 3.37 1.82 -7.74
C ASP A 163 3.04 2.00 -6.25
N PHE A 164 3.61 1.17 -5.36
CA PHE A 164 3.33 1.30 -3.91
C PHE A 164 4.01 2.52 -3.30
N LEU A 165 5.18 2.86 -3.84
CA LEU A 165 5.89 4.08 -3.45
C LEU A 165 5.11 5.32 -3.93
N ALA A 166 4.50 5.27 -5.10
CA ALA A 166 3.70 6.36 -5.65
C ALA A 166 2.42 6.59 -4.83
N ILE A 167 1.73 5.53 -4.40
CA ILE A 167 0.53 5.66 -3.56
C ILE A 167 0.89 6.29 -2.21
N SER A 168 1.90 5.75 -1.52
CA SER A 168 2.40 6.33 -0.28
C SER A 168 2.84 7.79 -0.43
N TYR A 169 3.46 8.14 -1.57
CA TYR A 169 3.87 9.51 -1.88
C TYR A 169 2.69 10.46 -2.08
N ILE A 170 1.64 10.03 -2.77
CA ILE A 170 0.41 10.81 -2.96
C ILE A 170 -0.25 11.03 -1.60
N LEU A 171 -0.42 9.99 -0.78
CA LEU A 171 -1.04 10.10 0.54
C LEU A 171 -0.26 11.03 1.47
N PHE A 172 1.08 10.96 1.46
CA PHE A 172 1.93 11.93 2.17
C PHE A 172 1.69 13.36 1.69
N SER A 173 1.56 13.56 0.37
CA SER A 173 1.38 14.88 -0.24
C SER A 173 0.09 15.55 0.24
N TYR A 174 -0.98 14.78 0.42
CA TYR A 174 -2.30 15.28 0.82
C TYR A 174 -2.64 15.08 2.31
N ASP A 175 -1.65 14.76 3.15
CA ASP A 175 -1.83 14.61 4.60
C ASP A 175 -2.84 13.51 4.99
N ILE A 176 -2.83 12.42 4.22
CA ILE A 176 -3.61 11.20 4.48
C ILE A 176 -2.68 10.17 5.14
N PRO A 177 -3.16 9.33 6.09
CA PRO A 177 -2.33 8.31 6.73
C PRO A 177 -1.57 7.44 5.71
N ILE A 178 -0.27 7.26 5.94
CA ILE A 178 0.58 6.42 5.09
C ILE A 178 0.20 4.94 5.30
N PRO A 179 0.02 4.15 4.24
CA PRO A 179 -0.36 2.78 4.36
C PRO A 179 0.82 1.92 4.84
N VAL A 180 0.50 0.84 5.54
CA VAL A 180 1.46 -0.25 5.79
C VAL A 180 1.40 -1.23 4.62
N ILE A 181 2.55 -1.51 4.01
CA ILE A 181 2.61 -2.21 2.72
C ILE A 181 3.04 -3.65 2.92
N ALA A 182 2.26 -4.59 2.38
CA ALA A 182 2.66 -5.97 2.26
C ALA A 182 3.74 -6.13 1.19
N ALA A 183 4.99 -6.31 1.60
CA ALA A 183 6.14 -6.48 0.72
C ALA A 183 6.65 -7.93 0.72
N GLY A 184 7.23 -8.40 -0.39
CA GLY A 184 7.87 -9.71 -0.42
C GLY A 184 9.27 -9.72 0.22
N ILE A 185 9.65 -10.83 0.84
CA ILE A 185 11.01 -11.04 1.40
C ILE A 185 12.19 -10.70 0.50
N PRO A 186 12.16 -10.83 -0.85
CA PRO A 186 13.30 -10.44 -1.68
C PRO A 186 13.77 -8.99 -1.45
N LEU A 187 12.83 -8.08 -1.12
CA LEU A 187 13.16 -6.71 -0.76
C LEU A 187 13.80 -6.61 0.64
N ALA A 188 13.39 -7.47 1.59
CA ALA A 188 14.01 -7.56 2.91
C ALA A 188 15.48 -8.02 2.85
N GLY A 189 15.82 -8.87 1.87
CA GLY A 189 17.20 -9.37 1.68
C GLY A 189 18.22 -8.26 1.38
N MET A 190 17.78 -7.11 0.86
CA MET A 190 18.63 -5.95 0.64
C MET A 190 18.74 -5.12 1.92
N LYS A 191 19.58 -5.52 2.89
CA LYS A 191 19.64 -4.96 4.26
C LYS A 191 19.35 -3.45 4.39
N ILE A 192 20.02 -2.61 3.61
CA ILE A 192 19.84 -1.14 3.67
C ILE A 192 18.46 -0.73 3.13
N VAL A 193 18.10 -1.20 1.94
CA VAL A 193 16.81 -0.86 1.28
C VAL A 193 15.64 -1.45 2.06
N GLY A 194 15.76 -2.71 2.49
CA GLY A 194 14.77 -3.40 3.30
C GLY A 194 14.51 -2.68 4.62
N GLU A 195 15.55 -2.19 5.31
CA GLU A 195 15.37 -1.44 6.56
C GLU A 195 14.72 -0.07 6.33
N ILE A 196 15.10 0.65 5.26
CA ILE A 196 14.45 1.91 4.88
C ILE A 196 12.96 1.66 4.59
N LEU A 197 12.64 0.61 3.85
CA LEU A 197 11.26 0.24 3.54
C LEU A 197 10.49 -0.18 4.81
N ARG A 198 11.10 -0.98 5.69
CA ARG A 198 10.52 -1.37 6.99
C ARG A 198 10.14 -0.14 7.79
N ARG A 199 11.06 0.83 7.86
CA ARG A 199 10.86 2.08 8.58
C ARG A 199 9.90 3.04 7.89
N SER A 200 9.62 2.81 6.62
CA SER A 200 8.62 3.54 5.84
C SER A 200 7.25 2.86 5.85
N GLY A 201 7.07 1.73 6.56
CA GLY A 201 5.78 1.04 6.70
C GLY A 201 5.66 -0.31 6.02
N ALA A 202 6.73 -0.82 5.39
CA ALA A 202 6.70 -2.14 4.77
C ALA A 202 6.78 -3.25 5.82
N PHE A 203 5.86 -4.22 5.76
CA PHE A 203 5.94 -5.48 6.48
C PHE A 203 6.17 -6.61 5.48
N PHE A 204 7.02 -7.58 5.82
CA PHE A 204 7.54 -8.55 4.86
C PHE A 204 6.84 -9.92 4.97
N ILE A 205 6.39 -10.43 3.82
CA ILE A 205 5.65 -11.69 3.71
C ILE A 205 6.49 -12.75 2.97
N ARG A 206 6.47 -13.98 3.50
CA ARG A 206 7.09 -15.17 2.90
C ARG A 206 6.31 -15.59 1.65
N ARG A 207 7.04 -15.97 0.58
CA ARG A 207 6.42 -16.43 -0.68
C ARG A 207 5.77 -17.82 -0.58
N ALA A 208 6.21 -18.66 0.36
CA ALA A 208 5.67 -20.00 0.54
C ALA A 208 4.39 -19.98 1.38
N ILE A 209 3.24 -20.13 0.70
CA ILE A 209 1.94 -20.21 1.36
C ILE A 209 1.69 -21.64 1.84
N GLY A 210 1.29 -21.79 3.11
CA GLY A 210 0.71 -23.03 3.65
C GLY A 210 1.65 -24.04 4.31
N SER A 211 2.99 -23.90 4.21
CA SER A 211 3.91 -24.88 4.83
C SER A 211 4.11 -24.67 6.34
N ASP A 212 4.01 -23.43 6.82
CA ASP A 212 4.26 -23.05 8.21
C ASP A 212 2.97 -22.52 8.86
N LYS A 213 2.26 -23.39 9.58
CA LYS A 213 0.98 -23.06 10.21
C LYS A 213 1.10 -21.92 11.23
N LEU A 214 2.21 -21.88 11.98
CA LEU A 214 2.44 -20.84 12.97
C LEU A 214 2.62 -19.49 12.28
N TYR A 215 3.48 -19.43 11.26
CA TYR A 215 3.68 -18.21 10.48
C TYR A 215 2.38 -17.60 9.96
N TRP A 216 1.52 -18.42 9.33
CA TRP A 216 0.24 -17.93 8.79
C TRP A 216 -0.73 -17.49 9.88
N ALA A 217 -0.70 -18.11 11.05
CA ALA A 217 -1.47 -17.66 12.19
C ALA A 217 -1.00 -16.29 12.70
N VAL A 218 0.32 -16.08 12.87
CA VAL A 218 0.88 -14.79 13.31
C VAL A 218 0.59 -13.70 12.28
N LEU A 219 0.82 -13.97 10.99
CA LEU A 219 0.54 -13.01 9.92
C LEU A 219 -0.94 -12.63 9.84
N SER A 220 -1.84 -13.62 9.93
CA SER A 220 -3.29 -13.38 9.91
C SER A 220 -3.71 -12.50 11.09
N GLU A 221 -3.22 -12.79 12.29
CA GLU A 221 -3.56 -12.00 13.48
C GLU A 221 -2.93 -10.61 13.45
N TYR A 222 -1.73 -10.47 12.90
CA TYR A 222 -1.06 -9.19 12.69
C TYR A 222 -1.89 -8.25 11.82
N ILE A 223 -2.32 -8.72 10.64
CA ILE A 223 -3.16 -7.94 9.73
C ILE A 223 -4.50 -7.59 10.39
N LYS A 224 -5.16 -8.56 11.03
CA LYS A 224 -6.41 -8.31 11.77
C LYS A 224 -6.23 -7.25 12.86
N THR A 225 -5.11 -7.28 13.57
CA THR A 225 -4.84 -6.32 14.65
C THR A 225 -4.63 -4.92 14.11
N ILE A 226 -3.90 -4.75 13.00
CA ILE A 226 -3.76 -3.45 12.31
C ILE A 226 -5.13 -2.88 11.95
N VAL A 227 -5.96 -3.69 11.30
CA VAL A 227 -7.29 -3.28 10.82
C VAL A 227 -8.23 -2.97 11.99
N ARG A 228 -8.31 -3.85 12.99
CA ARG A 228 -9.19 -3.66 14.16
C ARG A 228 -8.82 -2.42 14.99
N LYS A 229 -7.52 -2.16 15.14
CA LYS A 229 -7.05 -0.97 15.89
C LYS A 229 -7.09 0.32 15.06
N GLY A 230 -7.30 0.21 13.75
CA GLY A 230 -7.23 1.37 12.84
C GLY A 230 -5.85 2.03 12.84
N PHE A 231 -4.77 1.25 13.00
CA PHE A 231 -3.40 1.78 13.15
C PHE A 231 -2.95 2.58 11.92
N ALA A 232 -3.19 2.04 10.73
CA ALA A 232 -2.92 2.65 9.44
C ALA A 232 -3.72 1.92 8.35
N PRO A 233 -3.96 2.54 7.18
CA PRO A 233 -4.45 1.83 6.01
C PRO A 233 -3.51 0.67 5.65
N VAL A 234 -4.06 -0.45 5.17
CA VAL A 234 -3.23 -1.59 4.74
C VAL A 234 -3.18 -1.62 3.23
N GLU A 235 -2.00 -1.69 2.64
CA GLU A 235 -1.82 -1.80 1.20
C GLU A 235 -1.36 -3.19 0.82
N PHE A 236 -2.13 -3.82 -0.07
CA PHE A 236 -1.93 -5.19 -0.49
C PHE A 236 -2.05 -5.35 -2.01
N TYR A 237 -1.09 -6.04 -2.61
CA TYR A 237 -1.06 -6.30 -4.04
C TYR A 237 -1.42 -7.76 -4.33
N VAL A 238 -2.61 -7.96 -4.88
CA VAL A 238 -3.16 -9.30 -5.18
C VAL A 238 -2.28 -10.06 -6.19
N GLU A 239 -1.57 -9.36 -7.07
CA GLU A 239 -0.67 -9.97 -8.06
C GLU A 239 0.64 -10.49 -7.45
N GLY A 240 1.11 -9.94 -6.33
CA GLY A 240 2.35 -10.36 -5.65
C GLY A 240 2.29 -11.75 -5.02
N LEU A 241 1.09 -12.29 -4.83
CA LEU A 241 0.85 -13.70 -4.42
C LEU A 241 0.70 -14.66 -5.61
N ARG A 242 0.79 -14.17 -6.86
CA ARG A 242 0.68 -14.98 -8.07
C ARG A 242 2.03 -15.08 -8.77
N SER A 243 2.40 -16.31 -9.12
CA SER A 243 3.63 -16.58 -9.87
C SER A 243 3.59 -15.92 -11.25
N ARG A 244 4.78 -15.46 -11.68
CA ARG A 244 5.10 -14.69 -12.88
C ARG A 244 4.26 -15.06 -14.11
N THR A 245 3.37 -14.16 -14.54
CA THR A 245 3.09 -13.93 -15.97
C THR A 245 2.36 -12.60 -16.13
N LEU A 246 2.94 -11.69 -16.91
CA LEU A 246 2.47 -10.34 -17.26
C LEU A 246 1.20 -10.35 -18.15
N LYS A 247 0.17 -11.05 -17.69
CA LYS A 247 -1.17 -11.06 -18.29
C LYS A 247 -2.17 -10.82 -17.16
N SER A 248 -2.84 -9.67 -17.20
CA SER A 248 -4.00 -9.41 -16.35
C SER A 248 -5.08 -10.40 -16.74
N LEU A 249 -5.21 -11.47 -15.97
CA LEU A 249 -6.24 -12.49 -16.18
C LEU A 249 -7.48 -12.10 -15.40
N VAL A 250 -8.63 -12.14 -16.08
CA VAL A 250 -9.96 -12.03 -15.47
C VAL A 250 -10.04 -12.99 -14.28
N PRO A 251 -10.48 -12.53 -13.09
CA PRO A 251 -10.51 -13.36 -11.89
C PRO A 251 -11.42 -14.57 -12.12
N LYS A 252 -10.83 -15.76 -12.25
CA LYS A 252 -11.58 -17.02 -12.19
C LYS A 252 -12.00 -17.28 -10.74
N LEU A 253 -13.30 -17.50 -10.55
CA LEU A 253 -14.08 -17.67 -9.31
C LEU A 253 -13.66 -18.85 -8.39
N GLY A 254 -12.36 -19.11 -8.19
CA GLY A 254 -11.85 -20.25 -7.41
C GLY A 254 -11.03 -19.93 -6.17
N THR A 255 -10.78 -18.65 -5.84
CA THR A 255 -9.98 -18.27 -4.65
C THR A 255 -10.77 -17.31 -3.77
N LYS A 256 -11.77 -17.87 -3.08
CA LYS A 256 -12.50 -17.20 -2.00
C LYS A 256 -11.66 -17.40 -0.73
N HIS A 257 -11.32 -16.32 0.01
CA HIS A 257 -11.09 -16.24 1.47
C HIS A 257 -10.40 -14.94 1.92
N VAL A 258 -9.94 -14.07 1.00
CA VAL A 258 -9.57 -12.67 1.33
C VAL A 258 -10.25 -11.75 0.32
N GLY A 259 -11.58 -11.76 0.34
CA GLY A 259 -12.39 -11.01 -0.61
C GLY A 259 -13.69 -10.64 0.04
N ILE A 260 -13.67 -9.53 0.79
CA ILE A 260 -14.78 -8.61 1.08
C ILE A 260 -14.15 -7.43 1.83
N LEU A 261 -13.64 -6.45 1.07
CA LEU A 261 -13.98 -5.02 1.16
C LEU A 261 -13.25 -4.28 0.00
N MET A 262 -14.02 -4.05 -1.06
CA MET A 262 -13.77 -3.15 -2.21
C MET A 262 -13.71 -1.67 -1.73
N LEU A 263 -13.10 -0.66 -2.36
CA LEU A 263 -12.47 -0.46 -3.67
C LEU A 263 -11.63 0.83 -3.57
N CYS A 264 -10.34 0.79 -3.92
CA CYS A 264 -9.70 1.95 -4.57
C CYS A 264 -8.71 1.40 -5.58
N SER A 265 -9.13 1.32 -6.84
CA SER A 265 -8.27 0.86 -7.93
C SER A 265 -7.51 2.08 -8.47
N ILE A 266 -6.27 2.25 -8.02
CA ILE A 266 -5.33 3.19 -8.66
C ILE A 266 -4.73 2.44 -9.85
N ARG A 267 -5.14 2.81 -11.07
CA ARG A 267 -4.52 2.32 -12.31
C ARG A 267 -3.45 3.30 -12.73
N VAL A 268 -2.18 2.96 -12.49
CA VAL A 268 -1.06 3.56 -13.24
C VAL A 268 -1.12 2.97 -14.64
N ASN A 269 -1.69 3.70 -15.59
CA ASN A 269 -1.81 3.21 -16.95
C ASN A 269 -0.52 3.48 -17.72
N ASP A 270 0.32 2.46 -17.86
CA ASP A 270 1.35 2.42 -18.89
C ASP A 270 0.68 2.39 -20.27
N ALA A 271 0.70 3.52 -20.98
CA ALA A 271 0.36 3.57 -22.39
C ALA A 271 1.49 2.94 -23.23
N LEU A 272 1.71 1.63 -23.08
CA LEU A 272 2.50 0.79 -23.98
C LEU A 272 2.00 -0.66 -23.91
N ARG A 273 0.84 -0.93 -24.53
CA ARG A 273 0.49 -2.23 -25.10
C ARG A 273 -0.73 -2.10 -26.00
N ASP A 274 -0.46 -2.18 -27.30
CA ASP A 274 -1.28 -2.69 -28.42
C ASP A 274 -1.10 -1.78 -29.65
N GLY A 275 -0.31 -2.27 -30.62
CA GLY A 275 0.00 -1.62 -31.90
C GLY A 275 1.49 -1.41 -32.13
#